data_AF-A0A8T7CXN7-F1
#
_entry.id   AF-A0A8T7CXN7-F1
#
_cell.length_a   1.000
_cell.length_b   1.000
_cell.length_c   1.000
_cell.angle_alpha   90.00
_cell.angle_beta   90.00
_cell.angle_gamma   90.00
#
_symmetry.space_group_name_H-M   'P 1'
#
loop_
_entity.id
_entity.type
_entity.pdbx_description
1 polymer ?
#
loop_
_entity_poly.entity_id
_entity_poly.type
_entity_poly.pdbx_seq_one_letter_code
_entity_poly.pdbx_strand_id
1 'polypeptide(L)'
;MASSKKCIEVLEKLRKNSIFVLKLHDIKGPLPHNMEIRVQAGGLTGLAKLLHSGDESSVQQVLMTDGIDRVISRALDNYGTLDDLPYSEIIQSVVQFQGRRRRQR
;
A
#
# COMPACT_ATOMS: atom_id res chain seq x y z
N MET A 1 -2.21 17.38 -14.14
CA MET A 1 -3.04 16.69 -13.13
C MET A 1 -3.28 15.22 -13.52
N ALA A 2 -2.23 14.40 -13.60
CA ALA A 2 -2.35 12.96 -13.96
C ALA A 2 -2.17 12.02 -12.75
N SER A 3 -1.69 12.55 -11.63
CA SER A 3 -1.29 11.77 -10.45
C SER A 3 -2.47 11.15 -9.68
N SER A 4 -3.62 11.85 -9.60
CA SER A 4 -4.75 11.38 -8.78
C SER A 4 -5.42 10.11 -9.31
N LYS A 5 -5.52 9.91 -10.63
CA LYS A 5 -6.18 8.72 -11.21
C LYS A 5 -5.41 7.43 -10.89
N LYS A 6 -4.09 7.45 -11.07
CA LYS A 6 -3.23 6.29 -10.78
C LYS A 6 -3.27 5.92 -9.29
N CYS A 7 -3.22 6.90 -8.40
CA CYS A 7 -3.33 6.67 -6.96
C CYS A 7 -4.66 6.02 -6.57
N ILE A 8 -5.78 6.45 -7.19
CA ILE A 8 -7.10 5.86 -6.94
C ILE A 8 -7.13 4.41 -7.43
N GLU A 9 -6.61 4.15 -8.63
CA GLU A 9 -6.58 2.80 -9.19
C GLU A 9 -5.72 1.83 -8.36
N VAL A 10 -4.53 2.28 -7.93
CA VAL A 10 -3.68 1.54 -7.00
C VAL A 10 -4.44 1.24 -5.70
N LEU A 11 -5.11 2.23 -5.13
CA LEU A 11 -5.87 2.05 -3.89
C LEU A 11 -7.00 1.03 -4.07
N GLU A 12 -7.74 1.06 -5.18
CA GLU A 12 -8.78 0.09 -5.46
C GLU A 12 -8.23 -1.34 -5.58
N LYS A 13 -7.11 -1.51 -6.28
CA LYS A 13 -6.44 -2.82 -6.39
C LYS A 13 -5.95 -3.30 -5.03
N LEU A 14 -5.35 -2.41 -4.23
CA LEU A 14 -4.92 -2.74 -2.87
C LEU A 14 -6.09 -3.17 -1.98
N ARG A 15 -7.22 -2.47 -2.03
CA ARG A 15 -8.44 -2.85 -1.30
C ARG A 15 -8.92 -4.24 -1.71
N LYS A 16 -9.06 -4.49 -3.02
CA LYS A 16 -9.51 -5.79 -3.56
C LYS A 16 -8.60 -6.94 -3.13
N ASN A 17 -7.28 -6.77 -3.25
CA ASN A 17 -6.32 -7.81 -2.88
C ASN A 17 -6.17 -7.97 -1.35
N SER A 18 -6.54 -6.96 -0.57
CA SER A 18 -6.43 -7.01 0.90
C SER A 18 -7.63 -7.67 1.58
N ILE A 19 -8.74 -7.94 0.88
CA ILE A 19 -9.99 -8.51 1.45
C ILE A 19 -9.70 -9.75 2.27
N PHE A 20 -8.94 -10.67 1.68
CA PHE A 20 -8.63 -11.96 2.27
C PHE A 20 -7.82 -11.82 3.56
N VAL A 21 -6.75 -11.01 3.54
CA VAL A 21 -5.89 -10.79 4.70
C VAL A 21 -6.58 -9.98 5.81
N LEU A 22 -7.57 -9.18 5.45
CA LEU A 22 -8.42 -8.45 6.39
C LEU A 22 -9.59 -9.29 6.94
N LYS A 23 -9.73 -10.55 6.49
CA LYS A 23 -10.81 -11.47 6.87
C LYS A 23 -12.21 -10.88 6.59
N LEU A 24 -12.34 -10.15 5.49
CA LEU A 24 -13.62 -9.64 5.02
C LEU A 24 -14.20 -10.63 3.99
N HIS A 25 -15.51 -10.88 4.05
CA HIS A 25 -16.18 -11.77 3.10
C HIS A 25 -16.61 -11.03 1.81
N ASP A 26 -16.89 -9.74 1.89
CA ASP A 26 -17.25 -8.89 0.76
C ASP A 26 -16.98 -7.41 1.09
N ILE A 27 -16.69 -6.60 0.07
CA ILE A 27 -16.60 -5.13 0.16
C ILE A 27 -17.91 -4.55 -0.38
N LYS A 28 -18.97 -4.55 0.42
CA LYS A 28 -20.22 -3.81 0.13
C LYS A 28 -20.16 -2.38 0.67
N GLY A 29 -19.14 -1.62 0.26
CA GLY A 29 -18.93 -0.24 0.69
C GLY A 29 -17.50 0.09 1.12
N PRO A 30 -17.24 1.28 1.66
CA PRO A 30 -15.91 1.64 2.17
C PRO A 30 -15.46 0.69 3.27
N LEU A 31 -14.16 0.38 3.34
CA LEU A 31 -13.62 -0.41 4.44
C LEU A 31 -13.82 0.32 5.77
N PRO A 32 -13.94 -0.41 6.89
CA PRO A 32 -13.84 0.19 8.22
C PRO A 32 -12.59 1.07 8.30
N HIS A 33 -12.70 2.25 8.91
CA HIS A 33 -11.63 3.27 8.88
C HIS A 33 -10.26 2.74 9.30
N ASN A 34 -10.20 1.91 10.35
CA ASN A 34 -8.95 1.29 10.80
C ASN A 34 -8.33 0.37 9.72
N MET A 35 -9.14 -0.39 9.00
CA MET A 35 -8.69 -1.25 7.90
C MET A 35 -8.28 -0.42 6.69
N GLU A 36 -9.00 0.66 6.40
CA GLU A 36 -8.65 1.58 5.32
C GLU A 36 -7.26 2.19 5.54
N ILE A 37 -6.95 2.64 6.76
CA ILE A 37 -5.61 3.14 7.12
C ILE A 37 -4.56 2.03 6.99
N ARG A 38 -4.87 0.79 7.40
CA ARG A 38 -3.96 -0.35 7.23
C ARG A 38 -3.65 -0.64 5.76
N VAL A 39 -4.66 -0.62 4.89
CA VAL A 39 -4.49 -0.84 3.44
C VAL A 39 -3.69 0.30 2.82
N GLN A 40 -4.02 1.54 3.14
CA GLN A 40 -3.34 2.70 2.57
C GLN A 40 -1.88 2.76 3.01
N ALA A 41 -1.62 2.79 4.32
CA ALA A 41 -0.27 2.92 4.85
C ALA A 41 0.56 1.65 4.58
N GLY A 42 0.02 0.47 4.91
CA GLY A 42 0.72 -0.80 4.70
C GLY A 42 0.92 -1.13 3.23
N GLY A 43 -0.03 -0.77 2.36
CA GLY A 43 0.09 -0.99 0.92
C GLY A 43 1.13 -0.09 0.26
N LEU A 44 1.20 1.20 0.65
CA LEU A 44 2.25 2.11 0.21
C LEU A 44 3.63 1.67 0.71
N THR A 45 3.73 1.24 1.97
CA THR A 45 4.96 0.65 2.53
C THR A 45 5.39 -0.57 1.72
N GLY A 46 4.46 -1.48 1.40
CA GLY A 46 4.75 -2.67 0.60
C GLY A 46 5.22 -2.32 -0.81
N LEU A 47 4.60 -1.34 -1.46
CA LEU A 47 5.01 -0.87 -2.77
C LEU A 47 6.42 -0.27 -2.75
N ALA A 48 6.73 0.55 -1.74
CA ALA A 48 8.06 1.12 -1.58
C ALA A 48 9.13 0.05 -1.25
N LYS A 49 8.78 -1.00 -0.50
CA LYS A 49 9.66 -2.16 -0.26
C LYS A 49 9.99 -2.95 -1.53
N LEU A 50 9.10 -2.99 -2.52
CA LEU A 50 9.42 -3.64 -3.80
C LEU A 50 10.51 -2.89 -4.58
N LEU A 51 10.67 -1.59 -4.31
CA LEU A 51 11.67 -0.75 -4.97
C LEU A 51 13.01 -0.70 -4.22
N HIS A 52 13.00 -1.03 -2.92
CA HIS A 52 14.15 -0.96 -2.04
C HIS A 52 14.22 -2.22 -1.19
N SER A 53 15.29 -3.01 -1.34
CA SER A 53 15.51 -4.37 -0.83
C SER A 53 15.37 -4.57 0.70
N GLY A 54 14.20 -4.29 1.28
CA GLY A 54 13.80 -4.65 2.63
C GLY A 54 14.25 -3.73 3.77
N ASP A 55 14.97 -2.62 3.51
CA ASP A 55 15.35 -1.69 4.59
C ASP A 55 14.20 -0.71 4.91
N GLU A 56 13.55 -0.94 6.05
CA GLU A 56 12.45 -0.11 6.58
C GLU A 56 12.81 1.39 6.68
N SER A 57 14.06 1.70 7.04
CA SER A 57 14.51 3.09 7.19
C SER A 57 14.52 3.80 5.84
N SER A 58 14.94 3.08 4.81
CA SER A 58 14.95 3.56 3.42
C SER A 58 13.53 3.75 2.88
N VAL A 59 12.58 2.88 3.24
CA VAL A 59 11.19 2.95 2.77
C VAL A 59 10.49 4.23 3.21
N GLN A 60 10.58 4.59 4.49
CA GLN A 60 9.94 5.80 5.01
C GLN A 60 10.53 7.06 4.36
N GLN A 61 11.86 7.08 4.19
CA GLN A 61 12.55 8.19 3.55
C GLN A 61 12.13 8.36 2.09
N VAL A 62 12.05 7.27 1.32
CA VAL A 62 11.63 7.29 -0.09
C VAL A 62 10.20 7.83 -0.24
N LEU A 63 9.27 7.39 0.61
CA LEU A 63 7.90 7.91 0.59
C LEU A 63 7.83 9.42 0.88
N MET A 64 8.73 9.93 1.74
CA MET A 64 8.80 11.38 2.05
C MET A 64 9.52 12.20 0.98
N THR A 65 10.59 11.65 0.37
CA THR A 65 11.43 12.38 -0.58
C THR A 65 10.88 12.33 -2.00
N ASP A 66 10.48 11.15 -2.47
CA ASP A 66 10.03 10.96 -3.86
C ASP A 66 8.53 11.25 -4.01
N GLY A 67 7.76 11.04 -2.94
CA GLY A 67 6.32 11.13 -2.96
C GLY A 67 5.65 9.94 -3.66
N ILE A 68 4.35 9.79 -3.41
CA ILE A 68 3.58 8.59 -3.77
C ILE A 68 3.53 8.38 -5.30
N ASP A 69 3.37 9.45 -6.08
CA ASP A 69 3.27 9.38 -7.55
C ASP A 69 4.53 8.80 -8.21
N ARG A 70 5.70 9.20 -7.70
CA ARG A 70 6.99 8.73 -8.22
C ARG A 70 7.23 7.27 -7.85
N VAL A 71 6.87 6.88 -6.63
CA VAL A 71 6.94 5.47 -6.18
C VAL A 71 6.06 4.59 -7.08
N ILE A 72 4.81 4.99 -7.33
CA ILE A 72 3.91 4.25 -8.22
C ILE A 72 4.47 4.19 -9.65
N SER A 73 4.95 5.32 -10.18
CA SER A 73 5.50 5.36 -11.54
C SER A 73 6.72 4.46 -11.68
N ARG A 74 7.62 4.46 -10.69
CA ARG A 74 8.81 3.60 -10.68
C ARG A 74 8.46 2.12 -10.53
N ALA A 75 7.42 1.79 -9.77
CA ALA A 75 6.92 0.42 -9.69
C ALA A 75 6.37 -0.03 -11.05
N LEU A 76 5.65 0.83 -11.77
CA LEU A 76 5.19 0.55 -13.13
C LEU A 76 6.35 0.41 -14.12
N ASP A 77 7.41 1.22 -14.01
CA ASP A 77 8.58 1.06 -14.87
C ASP A 77 9.29 -0.29 -14.65
N ASN A 78 9.28 -0.81 -13.42
CA ASN A 78 9.92 -2.09 -13.09
C ASN A 78 9.07 -3.32 -13.40
N TYR A 79 7.75 -3.24 -13.20
CA TYR A 79 6.85 -4.40 -13.26
C TYR A 79 5.86 -4.35 -14.44
N GLY A 80 5.73 -3.21 -15.12
CA GLY A 80 4.82 -3.01 -16.24
C GLY A 80 3.53 -2.34 -15.80
N THR A 81 2.42 -3.09 -15.72
CA THR A 81 1.11 -2.54 -15.37
C THR A 81 0.79 -2.73 -13.89
N LEU A 82 -0.28 -2.07 -13.41
CA LEU A 82 -0.74 -2.26 -12.03
C LEU A 82 -1.14 -3.71 -11.75
N ASP A 83 -1.67 -4.41 -12.76
CA ASP A 83 -2.08 -5.81 -12.63
C ASP A 83 -0.89 -6.78 -12.48
N ASP A 84 0.30 -6.38 -12.91
CA ASP A 84 1.52 -7.18 -12.85
C ASP A 84 2.28 -7.03 -11.52
N LEU A 85 1.82 -6.13 -10.64
CA LEU A 85 2.46 -5.93 -9.34
C LEU A 85 2.32 -7.19 -8.48
N PRO A 86 3.38 -7.59 -7.74
CA PRO A 86 3.34 -8.75 -6.86
C PRO A 86 2.53 -8.44 -5.60
N TYR A 87 1.20 -8.39 -5.72
CA TYR A 87 0.29 -8.05 -4.62
C TYR A 87 0.45 -8.98 -3.43
N SER A 88 0.84 -10.24 -3.63
CA SER A 88 1.16 -11.19 -2.56
C SER A 88 2.28 -10.73 -1.63
N GLU A 89 3.23 -9.92 -2.13
CA GLU A 89 4.30 -9.32 -1.32
C GLU A 89 3.84 -8.02 -0.69
N ILE A 90 3.13 -7.18 -1.46
CA ILE A 90 2.62 -5.89 -0.98
C ILE A 90 1.67 -6.08 0.21
N ILE A 91 0.73 -7.03 0.13
CA ILE A 91 -0.26 -7.26 1.19
C ILE A 91 0.38 -7.78 2.50
N GLN A 92 1.60 -8.33 2.47
CA GLN A 92 2.30 -8.71 3.70
C GLN A 92 2.57 -7.47 4.56
N SER A 93 2.88 -6.34 3.93
CA SER A 93 3.05 -5.06 4.64
C SER A 93 1.72 -4.52 5.20
N VAL A 94 0.59 -4.78 4.55
CA VAL A 94 -0.76 -4.48 5.09
C VAL A 94 -1.05 -5.29 6.35
N VAL A 95 -0.64 -6.56 6.37
CA VAL A 95 -0.78 -7.43 7.55
C VAL A 95 0.12 -6.96 8.68
N GLN A 96 1.38 -6.67 8.38
CA GLN A 96 2.40 -6.24 9.35
C GLN A 96 2.14 -4.84 9.91
N PHE A 97 1.44 -3.98 9.19
CA PHE A 97 1.17 -2.62 9.64
C PHE A 97 0.39 -2.62 10.97
N GLN A 98 1.06 -2.14 12.01
CA GLN A 98 0.46 -1.84 13.30
C GLN A 98 0.23 -0.34 13.39
N GLY A 99 -1.04 0.06 13.51
CA GLY A 99 -1.39 1.45 13.79
C GLY A 99 -0.72 1.94 15.08
N ARG A 100 -0.69 3.25 15.28
CA ARG A 100 -0.02 3.87 16.44
C ARG A 100 -0.50 3.23 17.75
N ARG A 101 0.42 2.66 18.52
CA ARG A 101 0.11 2.07 19.84
C ARG A 101 -0.51 3.14 20.74
N ARG A 102 -1.63 2.81 21.37
CA ARG A 102 -2.26 3.66 22.38
C ARG A 102 -1.25 3.84 23.52
N ARG A 103 -0.85 5.08 23.78
CA ARG A 103 -0.07 5.42 24.99
C ARG A 103 -0.92 4.99 26.18
N GLN A 104 -0.48 3.96 26.91
CA GLN A 104 -1.00 3.71 28.25
C GLN A 104 -0.68 4.96 29.07
N ARG A 105 -1.72 5.52 29.71
CA ARG A 105 -1.58 6.63 30.64
C ARG A 105 -1.11 6.10 31.98
#